data_AF-A0A182E694-F1
#
_entry.id   AF-A0A182E694-F1
#
_cell.length_a   1.000
_cell.length_b   1.000
_cell.length_c   1.000
_cell.angle_alpha   90.00
_cell.angle_beta   90.00
_cell.angle_gamma   90.00
#
_symmetry.space_group_name_H-M   'P 1'
#
loop_
_entity.id
_entity.type
_entity.pdbx_description
1 polymer ?
#
loop_
_entity_poly.entity_id
_entity_poly.type
_entity_poly.pdbx_seq_one_letter_code
_entity_poly.pdbx_strand_id
1 'polypeptide(L)'
;MFPKILVAQFPLRLGMDLRKKSSSEKTTTLQCDAEGKLKHDAIVRTEHSKRKIIYTRLADMKPKIGLQQVHINENFAKLTESLYLVDRTACETVKTRAQMERHVVQNKQPEQAEQEAKIETTAAKARQERIVFKKIREDDSASQEACERDQIRHEKNISKSLILFTLDEQHHEYCPEQSR
;
A
#
# COMPACT_ATOMS: atom_id res chain seq x y z
N MET A 1 14.02 -54.20 76.77
CA MET A 1 14.04 -55.61 77.18
C MET A 1 15.08 -55.74 78.26
N PHE A 2 14.69 -56.16 79.45
CA PHE A 2 15.61 -56.33 80.57
C PHE A 2 15.95 -57.82 80.70
N PRO A 3 17.14 -58.26 80.23
CA PRO A 3 17.49 -59.69 80.16
C PRO A 3 17.68 -60.36 81.53
N LYS A 4 17.74 -59.58 82.62
CA LYS A 4 17.99 -60.06 83.99
C LYS A 4 16.72 -60.45 84.76
N ILE A 5 15.53 -60.25 84.19
CA ILE A 5 14.24 -60.54 84.83
C ILE A 5 13.69 -61.85 84.25
N LEU A 6 13.38 -62.82 85.10
CA LEU A 6 12.85 -64.14 84.71
C LEU A 6 11.33 -64.12 84.45
N VAL A 7 10.84 -63.04 83.85
CA VAL A 7 9.43 -62.86 83.47
C VAL A 7 9.38 -62.59 81.98
N ALA A 8 8.47 -63.26 81.27
CA ALA A 8 8.26 -63.04 79.85
C ALA A 8 7.83 -61.60 79.60
N GLN A 9 8.69 -60.83 78.95
CA GLN A 9 8.43 -59.45 78.54
C GLN A 9 8.02 -59.44 77.07
N PHE A 10 7.01 -58.66 76.72
CA PHE A 10 6.56 -58.52 75.33
C PHE A 10 6.41 -57.04 74.96
N PRO A 11 7.53 -56.29 74.79
CA PRO A 11 7.47 -54.92 74.31
C PRO A 11 6.69 -54.86 73.00
N LEU A 12 5.75 -53.92 72.89
CA LEU A 12 4.86 -53.77 71.74
C LEU A 12 4.03 -55.02 71.40
N ARG A 13 3.82 -55.91 72.38
CA ARG A 13 3.12 -57.20 72.22
C ARG A 13 3.70 -58.09 71.11
N LEU A 14 4.97 -57.88 70.78
CA LEU A 14 5.69 -58.73 69.84
C LEU A 14 5.77 -60.15 70.41
N GLY A 15 5.52 -61.16 69.56
CA GLY A 15 5.56 -62.56 69.98
C GLY A 15 4.37 -63.01 70.85
N MET A 16 3.35 -62.17 71.05
CA MET A 16 2.10 -62.58 71.68
C MET A 16 1.09 -63.04 70.61
N ASP A 17 0.58 -64.27 70.75
CA ASP A 17 -0.52 -64.77 69.92
C ASP A 17 -1.87 -64.21 70.41
N LEU A 18 -2.10 -62.91 70.17
CA LEU A 18 -3.28 -62.18 70.63
C LEU A 18 -4.57 -62.55 69.88
N ARG A 19 -4.48 -63.31 68.78
CA ARG A 19 -5.60 -63.56 67.86
C ARG A 19 -5.74 -65.05 67.58
N LYS A 20 -6.88 -65.63 67.99
CA LYS A 20 -7.33 -66.97 67.56
C LYS A 20 -7.73 -66.86 66.09
N LYS A 21 -6.79 -67.17 65.19
CA LYS A 21 -6.93 -66.94 63.76
C LYS A 21 -8.04 -67.82 63.17
N SER A 22 -9.17 -67.21 62.79
CA SER A 22 -10.10 -67.81 61.84
C SER A 22 -9.33 -68.14 60.57
N SER A 23 -9.54 -69.33 59.99
CA SER A 23 -8.59 -69.94 59.05
C SER A 23 -8.48 -69.25 57.67
N SER A 24 -9.11 -68.09 57.43
CA SER A 24 -9.22 -67.51 56.09
C SER A 24 -8.89 -66.01 55.93
N GLU A 25 -8.46 -65.28 56.96
CA GLU A 25 -8.17 -63.84 56.81
C GLU A 25 -6.82 -63.58 56.14
N LYS A 26 -6.86 -63.12 54.87
CA LYS A 26 -5.69 -62.67 54.09
C LYS A 26 -5.31 -61.24 54.46
N THR A 27 -4.72 -61.05 55.63
CA THR A 27 -4.19 -59.75 56.07
C THR A 27 -2.77 -59.54 55.54
N THR A 28 -2.53 -58.43 54.84
CA THR A 28 -1.17 -58.03 54.41
C THR A 28 -0.43 -57.37 55.57
N THR A 29 0.86 -57.69 55.75
CA THR A 29 1.69 -57.06 56.78
C THR A 29 1.96 -55.60 56.44
N LEU A 30 1.95 -54.71 57.44
CA LEU A 30 2.33 -53.32 57.26
C LEU A 30 3.83 -53.26 56.97
N GLN A 31 4.19 -52.70 55.81
CA GLN A 31 5.59 -52.54 55.40
C GLN A 31 5.96 -51.06 55.46
N CYS A 32 7.14 -50.75 55.96
CA CYS A 32 7.70 -49.40 55.90
C CYS A 32 8.85 -49.32 54.87
N ASP A 33 9.12 -48.11 54.38
CA ASP A 33 10.36 -47.78 53.68
C ASP A 33 11.49 -47.41 54.65
N ALA A 34 12.68 -47.10 54.11
CA ALA A 34 13.84 -46.69 54.89
C ALA A 34 13.62 -45.35 55.63
N GLU A 35 12.60 -44.58 55.23
CA GLU A 35 12.22 -43.31 55.84
C GLU A 35 11.20 -43.51 56.98
N GLY A 36 10.72 -44.74 57.18
CA GLY A 36 9.69 -45.07 58.17
C GLY A 36 8.26 -44.76 57.73
N LYS A 37 8.03 -44.39 56.46
CA LYS A 37 6.68 -44.18 55.91
C LYS A 37 6.06 -45.51 55.52
N LEU A 38 4.75 -45.61 55.68
CA LEU A 38 3.97 -46.79 55.33
C LEU A 38 3.89 -46.96 53.81
N LYS A 39 4.25 -48.16 53.33
CA LYS A 39 4.11 -48.58 51.93
C LYS A 39 2.68 -49.05 51.65
N HIS A 40 1.81 -48.11 51.28
CA HIS A 40 0.43 -48.39 50.87
C HIS A 40 0.36 -49.24 49.59
N ASP A 41 1.41 -49.16 48.75
CA ASP A 41 1.59 -49.93 47.53
C ASP A 41 1.52 -51.44 47.75
N ALA A 42 1.83 -51.92 48.97
CA ALA A 42 1.81 -53.34 49.30
C ALA A 42 0.42 -53.96 49.10
N ILE A 43 -0.66 -53.23 49.40
CA ILE A 43 -2.04 -53.70 49.25
C ILE A 43 -2.35 -53.98 47.77
N VAL A 44 -1.97 -53.05 46.89
CA VAL A 44 -2.19 -53.17 45.44
C VAL A 44 -1.28 -54.25 44.84
N ARG A 45 -0.11 -54.48 45.44
CA ARG A 45 0.84 -55.51 44.99
C ARG A 45 0.51 -56.92 45.48
N THR A 46 -0.24 -57.10 46.57
CA THR A 46 -0.55 -58.43 47.13
C THR A 46 -1.21 -59.36 46.11
N GLU A 47 -2.04 -58.82 45.23
CA GLU A 47 -2.73 -59.60 44.19
C GLU A 47 -1.90 -59.74 42.89
N HIS A 48 -0.88 -58.92 42.71
CA HIS A 48 -0.18 -58.80 41.43
C HIS A 48 1.22 -59.43 41.45
N SER A 49 1.68 -59.89 40.29
CA SER A 49 3.02 -60.45 40.14
C SER A 49 4.10 -59.42 40.49
N LYS A 50 5.20 -59.87 41.11
CA LYS A 50 6.30 -58.99 41.58
C LYS A 50 6.93 -58.11 40.49
N ARG A 51 6.79 -58.48 39.22
CA ARG A 51 7.31 -57.76 38.03
C ARG A 51 6.36 -56.72 37.44
N LYS A 52 5.08 -56.68 37.85
CA LYS A 52 4.12 -55.70 37.31
C LYS A 52 4.44 -54.31 37.86
N ILE A 53 4.67 -53.35 36.97
CA ILE A 53 4.86 -51.94 37.33
C ILE A 53 3.49 -51.36 37.66
N ILE A 54 3.37 -50.79 38.86
CA ILE A 54 2.14 -50.20 39.39
C ILE A 54 2.50 -48.79 39.87
N TYR A 55 1.75 -47.80 39.41
CA TYR A 55 1.88 -46.41 39.83
C TYR A 55 0.82 -46.11 40.88
N THR A 56 1.27 -45.84 42.10
CA THR A 56 0.41 -45.60 43.28
C THR A 56 0.71 -44.26 43.94
N ARG A 57 1.92 -43.73 43.74
CA ARG A 57 2.34 -42.50 44.39
C ARG A 57 1.93 -41.31 43.53
N LEU A 58 1.51 -40.23 44.19
CA LEU A 58 1.21 -38.96 43.51
C LEU A 58 2.41 -38.44 42.69
N ALA A 59 3.63 -38.72 43.15
CA ALA A 59 4.86 -38.39 42.42
C ALA A 59 4.96 -39.06 41.04
N ASP A 60 4.35 -40.24 40.86
CA ASP A 60 4.33 -40.96 39.59
C ASP A 60 3.36 -40.34 38.57
N MET A 61 2.36 -39.57 39.05
CA MET A 61 1.41 -38.83 38.22
C MET A 61 1.89 -37.43 37.84
N LYS A 62 2.92 -36.91 38.51
CA LYS A 62 3.44 -35.59 38.20
C LYS A 62 4.31 -35.68 36.94
N PRO A 63 4.09 -34.83 35.93
CA PRO A 63 4.94 -34.79 34.76
C PRO A 63 6.36 -34.44 35.21
N LYS A 64 7.33 -35.23 34.76
CA LYS A 64 8.75 -34.90 34.91
C LYS A 64 9.03 -33.77 33.94
N ILE A 65 8.80 -32.54 34.39
CA ILE A 65 9.22 -31.35 33.64
C ILE A 65 10.74 -31.44 33.60
N GLY A 66 11.27 -31.83 32.44
CA GLY A 66 12.70 -31.87 32.21
C GLY A 66 13.27 -30.48 32.47
N LEU A 67 14.25 -30.39 33.37
CA LEU A 67 15.03 -29.19 33.65
C LEU A 67 15.95 -28.85 32.46
N GLN A 68 15.44 -28.91 31.23
CA GLN A 68 16.18 -28.48 30.06
C GLN A 68 16.05 -26.96 30.00
N GLN A 69 17.10 -26.29 30.45
CA GLN A 69 17.21 -24.84 30.35
C GLN A 69 17.20 -24.47 28.86
N VAL A 70 16.12 -23.82 28.41
CA VAL A 70 16.01 -23.31 27.04
C VAL A 70 16.99 -22.13 26.93
N HIS A 71 18.13 -22.37 26.29
CA HIS A 71 19.11 -21.33 26.00
C HIS A 71 18.72 -20.60 24.72
N ILE A 72 18.41 -19.32 24.83
CA ILE A 72 18.06 -18.46 23.68
C ILE A 72 19.30 -17.66 23.29
N ASN A 73 19.66 -17.71 22.01
CA ASN A 73 20.80 -17.00 21.45
C ASN A 73 20.50 -15.50 21.27
N GLU A 74 21.40 -14.64 21.74
CA GLU A 74 21.31 -13.17 21.62
C GLU A 74 21.26 -12.66 20.18
N ASN A 75 21.76 -13.44 19.22
CA ASN A 75 21.67 -13.10 17.80
C ASN A 75 20.22 -12.98 17.33
N PHE A 76 19.29 -13.71 17.95
CA PHE A 76 17.86 -13.56 17.66
C PHE A 76 17.32 -12.20 18.12
N ALA A 77 17.75 -11.70 19.28
CA ALA A 77 17.36 -10.37 19.77
C ALA A 77 17.86 -9.26 18.82
N LYS A 78 19.14 -9.31 18.45
CA LYS A 78 19.75 -8.34 17.51
C LYS A 78 19.06 -8.35 16.15
N LEU A 79 18.70 -9.52 15.65
CA LEU A 79 17.96 -9.66 14.39
C LEU A 79 16.57 -9.02 14.47
N THR A 80 15.81 -9.31 15.53
CA THR A 80 14.47 -8.76 15.70
C THR A 80 14.47 -7.25 15.82
N GLU A 81 15.45 -6.67 16.52
CA GLU A 81 15.63 -5.22 16.61
C GLU A 81 15.96 -4.60 15.24
N SER A 82 16.88 -5.21 14.50
CA SER A 82 17.22 -4.74 13.14
C SER A 82 16.01 -4.78 12.21
N LEU A 83 15.23 -5.87 12.25
CA LEU A 83 14.05 -6.01 11.40
C LEU A 83 12.99 -4.96 11.74
N TYR A 84 12.78 -4.69 13.04
CA TYR A 84 11.83 -3.67 13.50
C TYR A 84 12.21 -2.27 13.01
N LEU A 85 13.49 -1.90 13.07
CA LEU A 85 13.97 -0.61 12.57
C LEU A 85 13.82 -0.50 11.04
N VAL A 86 14.19 -1.55 10.31
CA VAL A 86 14.05 -1.59 8.85
C VAL A 86 12.59 -1.43 8.45
N ASP A 87 11.68 -2.17 9.08
CA ASP A 87 10.25 -2.13 8.74
C ASP A 87 9.64 -0.73 8.98
N ARG A 88 10.03 -0.08 10.08
CA ARG A 88 9.62 1.29 10.38
C ARG A 88 10.11 2.28 9.31
N THR A 89 11.40 2.24 8.96
CA THR A 89 11.98 3.15 7.95
C THR A 89 11.40 2.91 6.56
N ALA A 90 11.15 1.65 6.19
CA ALA A 90 10.49 1.28 4.94
C ALA A 90 9.06 1.87 4.89
N CYS A 91 8.28 1.71 5.96
CA CYS A 91 6.95 2.31 6.04
C CYS A 91 6.96 3.84 5.96
N GLU A 92 7.90 4.50 6.64
CA GLU A 92 8.04 5.97 6.60
C GLU A 92 8.41 6.48 5.21
N THR A 93 9.39 5.86 4.55
CA THR A 93 9.79 6.21 3.17
C THR A 93 8.69 5.96 2.14
N VAL A 94 7.91 4.89 2.28
CA VAL A 94 6.75 4.64 1.42
C VAL A 94 5.67 5.70 1.63
N LYS A 95 5.39 6.10 2.88
CA LYS A 95 4.40 7.14 3.18
C LYS A 95 4.79 8.49 2.59
N THR A 96 6.03 8.93 2.77
CA THR A 96 6.51 10.20 2.21
C THR A 96 6.52 10.17 0.70
N ARG A 97 6.96 9.07 0.09
CA ARG A 97 6.89 8.87 -1.35
C ARG A 97 5.47 8.97 -1.88
N ALA A 98 4.51 8.27 -1.27
CA ALA A 98 3.11 8.33 -1.67
C ALA A 98 2.53 9.75 -1.53
N GLN A 99 2.91 10.50 -0.49
CA GLN A 99 2.50 11.89 -0.32
C GLN A 99 3.09 12.80 -1.41
N MET A 100 4.38 12.66 -1.72
CA MET A 100 5.04 13.41 -2.79
C MET A 100 4.41 13.11 -4.15
N GLU A 101 4.15 11.84 -4.45
CA GLU A 101 3.49 11.41 -5.69
C GLU A 101 2.10 12.05 -5.83
N ARG A 102 1.31 12.13 -4.75
CA ARG A 102 0.02 12.84 -4.74
C ARG A 102 0.19 14.33 -5.01
N HIS A 103 1.13 15.01 -4.38
CA HIS A 103 1.40 16.44 -4.63
C HIS A 103 1.85 16.69 -6.06
N VAL A 104 2.68 15.81 -6.62
CA VAL A 104 3.15 15.91 -8.00
C VAL A 104 1.99 15.77 -8.98
N VAL A 105 1.08 14.82 -8.77
CA VAL A 105 -0.12 14.68 -9.62
C VAL A 105 -1.03 15.90 -9.51
N GLN A 106 -1.26 16.41 -8.30
CA GLN A 106 -2.09 17.60 -8.07
C GLN A 106 -1.54 18.87 -8.71
N ASN A 107 -0.22 19.08 -8.68
CA ASN A 107 0.39 20.33 -9.15
C ASN A 107 0.81 20.27 -10.63
N LYS A 108 1.26 19.13 -11.15
CA LYS A 108 1.73 19.04 -12.54
C LYS A 108 0.60 19.07 -13.56
N GLN A 109 -0.57 18.51 -13.25
CA GLN A 109 -1.72 18.52 -14.16
C GLN A 109 -2.20 19.94 -14.50
N PRO A 110 -2.43 20.86 -13.53
CA PRO A 110 -2.81 22.23 -13.86
C PRO A 110 -1.67 23.01 -14.52
N GLU A 111 -0.41 22.81 -14.12
CA GLU A 111 0.74 23.48 -14.77
C GLU A 111 0.87 23.11 -16.26
N GLN A 112 0.63 21.84 -16.59
CA GLN A 112 0.63 21.36 -17.98
C GLN A 112 -0.57 21.91 -18.75
N ALA A 113 -1.76 21.95 -18.14
CA ALA A 113 -2.94 22.54 -18.76
C ALA A 113 -2.77 24.05 -19.03
N GLU A 114 -2.12 24.79 -18.13
CA GLU A 114 -1.79 26.20 -18.35
C GLU A 114 -0.78 26.40 -19.48
N GLN A 115 0.23 25.53 -19.59
CA GLN A 115 1.19 25.57 -20.69
C GLN A 115 0.51 25.26 -22.03
N GLU A 116 -0.38 24.26 -22.07
CA GLU A 116 -1.17 23.93 -23.26
C GLU A 116 -2.06 25.10 -23.69
N ALA A 117 -2.76 25.75 -22.75
CA ALA A 117 -3.58 26.93 -23.04
C ALA A 117 -2.76 28.13 -23.56
N LYS A 118 -1.53 28.33 -23.06
CA LYS A 118 -0.62 29.38 -23.56
C LYS A 118 -0.18 29.09 -25.00
N ILE A 119 0.09 27.83 -25.33
CA ILE A 119 0.43 27.44 -26.71
C ILE A 119 -0.79 27.65 -27.61
N GLU A 120 -1.98 27.24 -27.17
CA GLU A 120 -3.23 27.39 -27.93
C GLU A 120 -3.57 28.86 -28.22
N THR A 121 -3.51 29.73 -27.22
CA THR A 121 -3.75 31.17 -27.38
C THR A 121 -2.74 31.82 -28.33
N THR A 122 -1.47 31.44 -28.23
CA THR A 122 -0.42 31.90 -29.14
C THR A 122 -0.69 31.46 -30.58
N ALA A 123 -1.10 30.21 -30.78
CA ALA A 123 -1.44 29.68 -32.10
C ALA A 123 -2.70 30.35 -32.68
N ALA A 124 -3.73 30.58 -31.86
CA ALA A 124 -4.94 31.29 -32.27
C ALA A 124 -4.64 32.74 -32.69
N LYS A 125 -3.80 33.43 -31.92
CA LYS A 125 -3.34 34.78 -32.26
C LYS A 125 -2.56 34.80 -33.58
N ALA A 126 -1.61 33.88 -33.76
CA ALA A 126 -0.86 33.77 -35.02
C ALA A 126 -1.77 33.45 -36.23
N ARG A 127 -2.82 32.65 -36.04
CA ARG A 127 -3.84 32.39 -37.09
C ARG A 127 -4.65 33.64 -37.42
N GLN A 128 -5.08 34.39 -36.41
CA GLN A 128 -5.82 35.65 -36.60
C GLN A 128 -4.97 36.69 -37.35
N GLU A 129 -3.70 36.86 -36.96
CA GLU A 129 -2.76 37.75 -37.63
C GLU A 129 -2.62 37.38 -39.11
N ARG A 130 -2.51 36.09 -39.46
CA ARG A 130 -2.49 35.64 -40.86
C ARG A 130 -3.77 35.98 -41.63
N ILE A 131 -4.95 35.82 -41.02
CA ILE A 131 -6.23 36.16 -41.67
C ILE A 131 -6.32 37.66 -41.89
N VAL A 132 -5.94 38.47 -40.89
CA VAL A 132 -5.91 39.93 -41.00
C VAL A 132 -4.92 40.38 -42.09
N PHE A 133 -3.70 39.82 -42.11
CA PHE A 133 -2.73 40.11 -43.18
C PHE A 133 -3.22 39.70 -44.56
N LYS A 134 -3.95 38.58 -44.69
CA LYS A 134 -4.54 38.17 -45.95
C LYS A 134 -5.65 39.12 -46.39
N LYS A 135 -6.53 39.52 -45.47
CA LYS A 135 -7.62 40.46 -45.75
C LYS A 135 -7.11 41.84 -46.15
N ILE A 136 -6.07 42.35 -45.48
CA ILE A 136 -5.41 43.61 -45.86
C ILE A 136 -4.88 43.52 -47.29
N ARG A 137 -4.20 42.42 -47.66
CA ARG A 137 -3.72 42.23 -49.04
C ARG A 137 -4.85 42.18 -50.08
N GLU A 138 -5.97 41.55 -49.75
CA GLU A 138 -7.15 41.48 -50.63
C GLU A 138 -7.80 42.87 -50.77
N ASP A 139 -7.94 43.62 -49.68
CA ASP A 139 -8.49 44.99 -49.66
C ASP A 139 -7.58 45.97 -50.42
N ASP A 140 -6.25 45.86 -50.28
CA ASP A 140 -5.27 46.67 -51.04
C ASP A 140 -5.35 46.37 -52.55
N SER A 141 -5.45 45.09 -52.92
CA SER A 141 -5.58 44.70 -54.33
C SER A 141 -6.91 45.18 -54.94
N ALA A 142 -8.02 45.06 -54.20
CA ALA A 142 -9.32 45.55 -54.64
C ALA A 142 -9.37 47.08 -54.74
N SER A 143 -8.68 47.78 -53.82
CA SER A 143 -8.53 49.24 -53.83
C SER A 143 -7.71 49.71 -55.04
N GLN A 144 -6.63 49.00 -55.37
CA GLN A 144 -5.82 49.28 -56.54
C GLN A 144 -6.62 49.05 -57.85
N GLU A 145 -7.34 47.93 -57.95
CA GLU A 145 -8.22 47.63 -59.09
C GLU A 145 -9.40 48.63 -59.24
N ALA A 146 -9.87 49.21 -58.14
CA ALA A 146 -10.88 50.28 -58.18
C ALA A 146 -10.28 51.59 -58.72
N CYS A 147 -9.09 51.96 -58.27
CA CYS A 147 -8.39 53.16 -58.72
C CYS A 147 -8.07 53.10 -60.22
N GLU A 148 -7.57 51.96 -60.70
CA GLU A 148 -7.29 51.74 -62.13
C GLU A 148 -8.57 51.82 -62.98
N ARG A 149 -9.70 51.28 -62.48
CA ARG A 149 -11.00 51.40 -63.16
C ARG A 149 -11.48 52.84 -63.25
N ASP A 150 -11.34 53.63 -62.20
CA ASP A 150 -11.75 55.03 -62.19
C ASP A 150 -10.87 55.88 -63.11
N GLN A 151 -9.57 55.58 -63.19
CA GLN A 151 -8.67 56.21 -64.13
C GLN A 151 -9.07 55.93 -65.58
N ILE A 152 -9.39 54.68 -65.92
CA ILE A 152 -9.89 54.31 -67.26
C ILE A 152 -11.23 55.02 -67.57
N ARG A 153 -12.13 55.17 -66.60
CA ARG A 153 -13.39 55.92 -66.80
C ARG A 153 -13.12 57.38 -67.07
N HIS A 154 -12.20 58.00 -66.34
CA HIS A 154 -11.83 59.39 -66.52
C HIS A 154 -11.19 59.61 -67.90
N GLU A 155 -10.24 58.76 -68.29
CA GLU A 155 -9.62 58.80 -69.61
C GLU A 155 -10.64 58.61 -70.74
N LYS A 156 -11.57 57.66 -70.60
CA LYS A 156 -12.68 57.49 -71.55
C LYS A 156 -13.59 58.71 -71.61
N ASN A 157 -13.86 59.36 -70.48
CA ASN A 157 -14.68 60.56 -70.43
C ASN A 157 -13.97 61.77 -71.06
N ILE A 158 -12.67 61.96 -70.77
CA ILE A 158 -11.84 62.94 -71.48
C ILE A 158 -11.87 62.64 -72.98
N SER A 159 -11.63 61.40 -73.39
CA SER A 159 -11.60 61.01 -74.80
C SER A 159 -12.95 61.27 -75.47
N LYS A 160 -14.06 60.96 -74.78
CA LYS A 160 -15.41 61.23 -75.26
C LYS A 160 -15.69 62.74 -75.36
N SER A 161 -15.23 63.53 -74.39
CA SER A 161 -15.30 65.00 -74.42
C SER A 161 -14.48 65.57 -75.56
N LEU A 162 -13.28 65.04 -75.82
CA LEU A 162 -12.41 65.47 -76.90
C LEU A 162 -13.06 65.16 -78.26
N ILE A 163 -13.64 63.97 -78.41
CA ILE A 163 -14.42 63.59 -79.60
C ILE A 163 -15.61 64.54 -79.78
N LEU A 164 -16.37 64.84 -78.72
CA LEU A 164 -17.48 65.81 -78.80
C LEU A 164 -16.98 67.20 -79.20
N PHE A 165 -15.87 67.66 -78.62
CA PHE A 165 -15.27 68.95 -78.94
C PHE A 165 -14.80 69.00 -80.40
N THR A 166 -14.19 67.93 -80.92
CA THR A 166 -13.84 67.84 -82.35
C THR A 166 -15.05 67.76 -83.27
N LEU A 167 -16.17 67.18 -82.80
CA LEU A 167 -17.43 67.17 -83.55
C LEU A 167 -18.10 68.57 -83.54
N ASP A 168 -17.99 69.32 -82.44
CA ASP A 168 -18.42 70.72 -82.38
C ASP A 168 -17.51 71.64 -83.22
N GLU A 169 -16.21 71.37 -83.30
CA GLU A 169 -15.26 72.07 -84.18
C GLU A 169 -15.59 71.87 -85.67
N GLN A 170 -16.06 70.67 -86.05
CA GLN A 170 -16.57 70.38 -87.39
C GLN A 170 -17.91 71.10 -87.68
N HIS A 171 -18.69 71.47 -86.65
CA HIS A 171 -19.93 72.24 -86.82
C HIS A 171 -19.71 73.74 -86.97
N HIS A 172 -18.54 74.28 -86.61
CA HIS A 172 -18.21 75.70 -86.80
C HIS A 172 -17.61 76.02 -88.19
N GLU A 173 -17.40 75.00 -89.03
CA GLU A 173 -16.88 75.11 -90.40
C GLU A 173 -17.94 74.85 -91.50
N TYR A 174 -19.24 74.90 -91.15
CA TYR A 174 -20.34 74.79 -92.12
C TYR A 174 -21.36 75.93 -91.98
N CYS A 175 -20.93 77.15 -92.29
CA CYS A 175 -21.83 78.25 -92.67
C CYS A 175 -21.42 78.73 -94.07
N PRO A 176 -22.10 78.31 -95.16
CA PRO A 176 -22.03 79.02 -96.41
C PRO A 176 -23.14 80.09 -96.46
N GLU A 177 -22.67 81.32 -96.46
CA GLU A 177 -23.35 82.53 -96.92
C GLU A 177 -23.99 82.38 -98.31
N GLN A 178 -25.19 82.96 -98.45
CA GLN A 178 -25.76 83.67 -99.61
C GLN A 178 -25.91 82.96 -100.97
N SER A 179 -27.14 82.99 -101.52
CA SER A 179 -27.51 83.88 -102.64
C SER A 179 -28.78 83.43 -103.40
N ARG A 180 -29.67 84.41 -103.68
CA ARG A 180 -30.89 84.45 -104.52
C ARG A 180 -32.22 83.99 -103.94
#